data_AF-A0AA41VZX1-F1
#
_entry.id   AF-A0AA41VZX1-F1
#
_cell.length_a   1.000
_cell.length_b   1.000
_cell.length_c   1.000
_cell.angle_alpha   90.00
_cell.angle_beta   90.00
_cell.angle_gamma   90.00
#
_symmetry.space_group_name_H-M   'P 1'
#
loop_
_entity.id
_entity.type
_entity.pdbx_description
1 polymer ?
#
loop_
_entity_poly.entity_id
_entity_poly.type
_entity_poly.pdbx_seq_one_letter_code
_entity_poly.pdbx_strand_id
1 'polypeptide(L)'
;HPNGSCASKQSRSKKNSGKAKRTLTAKKSKKVQSTGSELSGLLSACQATDELCKSYSVSNSISAENWMAVLEGVPDLDEDLRLDAVNLLGRNPLSAQIFVLMSPDIRKKWLIAKLRGN
;
A
#
# COMPACT_ATOMS: atom_id res chain seq x y z
N HIS A 1 -2.19 -13.02 -55.06
CA HIS A 1 -3.54 -13.50 -55.42
C HIS A 1 -3.93 -14.69 -54.53
N PRO A 2 -5.23 -14.85 -54.22
CA PRO A 2 -5.73 -15.41 -52.95
C PRO A 2 -6.36 -16.83 -53.09
N ASN A 3 -7.00 -17.26 -51.99
CA ASN A 3 -8.06 -18.28 -51.86
C ASN A 3 -7.61 -19.75 -51.90
N GLY A 4 -8.00 -20.66 -50.99
CA GLY A 4 -9.13 -20.69 -50.04
C GLY A 4 -10.24 -21.62 -50.56
N SER A 5 -10.40 -22.82 -49.96
CA SER A 5 -11.63 -23.67 -49.88
C SER A 5 -11.18 -25.09 -49.46
N CYS A 6 -11.51 -25.69 -48.31
CA CYS A 6 -12.77 -26.03 -47.64
C CYS A 6 -13.52 -27.26 -48.21
N ALA A 7 -13.92 -28.13 -47.25
CA ALA A 7 -14.88 -29.25 -47.27
C ALA A 7 -14.35 -30.66 -47.64
N SER A 8 -14.85 -31.79 -47.09
CA SER A 8 -15.48 -32.18 -45.81
C SER A 8 -15.82 -33.70 -45.90
N LYS A 9 -15.84 -34.37 -44.74
CA LYS A 9 -16.69 -35.53 -44.33
C LYS A 9 -16.28 -37.01 -44.54
N GLN A 10 -16.26 -37.67 -43.36
CA GLN A 10 -16.86 -38.98 -42.97
C GLN A 10 -16.08 -40.26 -43.34
N SER A 11 -15.99 -41.31 -42.50
CA SER A 11 -17.04 -41.87 -41.62
C SER A 11 -16.56 -42.84 -40.50
N ARG A 12 -17.28 -42.80 -39.35
CA ARG A 12 -17.82 -43.91 -38.50
C ARG A 12 -16.92 -44.94 -37.75
N SER A 13 -16.86 -44.71 -36.42
CA SER A 13 -17.40 -45.53 -35.29
C SER A 13 -17.12 -47.04 -35.13
N LYS A 14 -16.50 -47.40 -33.98
CA LYS A 14 -16.90 -48.43 -32.97
C LYS A 14 -15.73 -48.70 -32.01
N LYS A 15 -15.84 -49.19 -30.78
CA LYS A 15 -16.79 -49.16 -29.66
C LYS A 15 -16.06 -49.94 -28.53
N ASN A 16 -16.09 -49.42 -27.32
CA ASN A 16 -16.04 -50.10 -26.02
C ASN A 16 -14.89 -51.02 -25.56
N SER A 17 -14.49 -50.71 -24.31
CA SER A 17 -14.51 -51.57 -23.11
C SER A 17 -13.20 -52.17 -22.62
N GLY A 18 -12.95 -51.93 -21.32
CA GLY A 18 -12.67 -53.04 -20.42
C GLY A 18 -11.37 -52.96 -19.60
N LYS A 19 -11.53 -52.52 -18.35
CA LYS A 19 -10.87 -53.01 -17.13
C LYS A 19 -9.33 -52.97 -17.01
N ALA A 20 -8.91 -52.00 -16.22
CA ALA A 20 -8.24 -52.16 -14.91
C ALA A 20 -7.04 -53.11 -14.77
N LYS A 21 -5.89 -52.52 -14.41
CA LYS A 21 -5.06 -53.04 -13.32
C LYS A 21 -4.41 -51.89 -12.56
N ARG A 22 -4.86 -51.73 -11.31
CA ARG A 22 -4.28 -50.85 -10.29
C ARG A 22 -2.94 -51.43 -9.84
N THR A 23 -1.84 -50.80 -10.22
CA THR A 23 -0.56 -50.98 -9.52
C THR A 23 -0.42 -49.87 -8.50
N LEU A 24 -0.62 -50.22 -7.23
CA LEU A 24 -0.32 -49.37 -6.08
C LEU A 24 1.20 -49.35 -5.91
N THR A 25 1.91 -48.56 -6.72
CA THR A 25 3.26 -48.13 -6.36
C THR A 25 3.09 -46.97 -5.39
N ALA A 26 3.46 -47.18 -4.14
CA ALA A 26 3.52 -46.15 -3.10
C ALA A 26 4.38 -44.99 -3.61
N LYS A 27 3.71 -43.94 -4.13
CA LYS A 27 4.36 -42.65 -4.33
C LYS A 27 4.67 -42.13 -2.93
N LYS A 28 5.95 -42.26 -2.55
CA LYS A 28 6.56 -41.59 -1.41
C LYS A 28 6.03 -40.17 -1.37
N SER A 29 5.12 -39.88 -0.44
CA SER A 29 4.64 -38.53 -0.20
C SER A 29 5.89 -37.68 0.04
N LYS A 30 6.20 -36.78 -0.90
CA LYS A 30 7.14 -35.70 -0.67
C LYS A 30 6.55 -34.92 0.51
N LYS A 31 7.08 -35.19 1.70
CA LYS A 31 6.89 -34.35 2.87
C LYS A 31 7.36 -32.97 2.44
N VAL A 32 6.40 -32.09 2.13
CA VAL A 32 6.67 -30.65 2.02
C VAL A 32 7.08 -30.26 3.42
N GLN A 33 8.39 -30.25 3.67
CA GLN A 33 8.94 -29.52 4.79
C GLN A 33 8.61 -28.07 4.50
N SER A 34 7.55 -27.58 5.13
CA SER A 34 7.13 -26.18 5.09
C SER A 34 8.24 -25.33 5.73
N THR A 35 9.21 -24.98 4.90
CA THR A 35 9.62 -23.61 4.63
C THR A 35 9.74 -22.65 5.81
N GLY A 36 10.69 -22.94 6.71
CA GLY A 36 11.33 -21.87 7.51
C GLY A 36 11.94 -20.76 6.64
N SER A 37 12.31 -21.09 5.39
CA SER A 37 12.82 -20.14 4.39
C SER A 37 11.75 -19.17 3.83
N GLU A 38 10.47 -19.55 3.80
CA GLU A 38 9.40 -18.64 3.33
C GLU A 38 9.01 -17.66 4.44
N LEU A 39 8.95 -18.13 5.70
CA LEU A 39 8.73 -17.27 6.86
C LEU A 39 9.89 -16.29 7.08
N SER A 40 11.14 -16.72 6.87
CA SER A 40 12.30 -15.82 6.95
C SER A 40 12.28 -14.77 5.83
N GLY A 41 11.87 -15.16 4.63
CA GLY A 41 11.70 -14.23 3.50
C GLY A 41 10.62 -13.18 3.79
N LEU A 42 9.48 -13.59 4.35
CA LEU A 42 8.41 -12.68 4.76
C LEU A 42 8.86 -11.74 5.88
N LEU A 43 9.56 -12.24 6.90
CA LEU A 43 10.08 -11.40 7.98
C LEU A 43 11.08 -10.36 7.46
N SER A 44 11.98 -10.78 6.57
CA SER A 44 12.95 -9.88 5.94
C SER A 44 12.28 -8.81 5.07
N ALA A 45 11.22 -9.17 4.33
CA ALA A 45 10.43 -8.20 3.58
C ALA A 45 9.73 -7.20 4.50
N CYS A 46 9.11 -7.66 5.60
CA CYS A 46 8.49 -6.78 6.59
C CYS A 46 9.50 -5.81 7.21
N GLN A 47 10.70 -6.28 7.56
CA GLN A 47 11.78 -5.43 8.08
C GLN A 47 12.23 -4.37 7.07
N ALA A 48 12.43 -4.77 5.81
CA ALA A 48 12.79 -3.84 4.74
C ALA A 48 11.70 -2.78 4.50
N THR A 49 10.42 -3.16 4.57
CA THR A 49 9.32 -2.19 4.45
C THR A 49 9.23 -1.24 5.65
N ASP A 50 9.54 -1.72 6.86
CA ASP A 50 9.56 -0.89 8.06
C ASP A 50 10.72 0.13 8.02
N GLU A 51 11.91 -0.32 7.59
CA GLU A 51 13.06 0.56 7.32
C GLU A 51 12.74 1.60 6.24
N LEU A 52 12.07 1.19 5.16
CA LEU A 52 11.65 2.10 4.10
C LEU A 52 10.64 3.13 4.62
N CYS A 53 9.63 2.70 5.37
CA CYS A 53 8.65 3.60 6.00
C CYS A 53 9.32 4.61 6.94
N LYS A 54 10.29 4.16 7.75
CA LYS A 54 11.09 5.03 8.62
C LYS A 54 11.95 6.01 7.83
N SER A 55 12.57 5.56 6.73
CA SER A 55 13.37 6.44 5.88
C SER A 55 12.52 7.50 5.18
N TYR A 56 11.31 7.13 4.75
CA TYR A 56 10.37 8.04 4.09
C TYR A 56 9.82 9.10 5.05
N SER A 57 9.54 8.73 6.30
CA SER A 57 9.05 9.67 7.33
C SER A 57 10.12 10.66 7.77
N VAL A 58 11.39 10.24 7.83
CA VAL A 58 12.52 11.13 8.17
C VAL A 58 12.84 12.07 7.00
N SER A 59 12.93 11.56 5.78
CA SER A 59 13.34 12.33 4.59
C SER A 59 12.28 13.33 4.09
N ASN A 60 10.99 13.09 4.36
CA ASN A 60 9.91 13.98 3.94
C ASN A 60 9.34 14.82 5.09
N SER A 61 10.02 14.86 6.23
CA SER A 61 9.63 15.76 7.32
C SER A 61 9.83 17.22 6.89
N ILE A 62 8.76 18.01 6.98
CA ILE A 62 8.84 19.45 6.73
C ILE A 62 9.59 20.10 7.91
N SER A 63 10.55 20.97 7.60
CA SER A 63 11.30 21.70 8.64
C SER A 63 10.40 22.62 9.46
N ALA A 64 10.82 22.90 10.69
CA ALA A 64 10.06 23.75 11.58
C ALA A 64 9.88 25.16 11.01
N GLU A 65 10.94 25.71 10.43
CA GLU A 65 10.95 27.03 9.80
C GLU A 65 9.92 27.12 8.68
N ASN A 66 9.77 26.07 7.88
CA ASN A 66 8.85 26.07 6.76
C ASN A 66 7.39 26.06 7.22
N TRP A 67 7.00 25.16 8.13
CA TRP A 67 5.61 25.17 8.61
C TRP A 67 5.30 26.36 9.51
N MET A 68 6.27 26.89 10.25
CA MET A 68 6.12 28.12 11.02
C MET A 68 5.89 29.33 10.10
N ALA A 69 6.67 29.48 9.03
CA ALA A 69 6.46 30.56 8.06
C ALA A 69 5.06 30.50 7.42
N VAL A 70 4.56 29.29 7.15
CA VAL A 70 3.20 29.09 6.65
C VAL A 70 2.15 29.44 7.71
N LEU A 71 2.39 29.12 8.97
CA LEU A 71 1.50 29.43 10.09
C LEU A 71 1.39 30.94 10.32
N GLU A 72 2.51 31.65 10.29
CA GLU A 72 2.55 33.12 10.39
C GLU A 72 1.82 33.81 9.23
N GLY A 73 1.73 33.16 8.07
CA GLY A 73 0.97 33.65 6.93
C GLY A 73 -0.55 33.48 7.04
N VAL A 74 -1.08 32.91 8.12
CA VAL A 74 -2.53 32.71 8.30
C VAL A 74 -3.18 33.97 8.88
N PRO A 75 -4.08 34.65 8.14
CA PRO A 75 -4.72 35.87 8.62
C PRO A 75 -5.74 35.57 9.74
N ASP A 76 -5.89 36.54 10.64
CA ASP A 76 -6.88 36.54 11.73
C ASP A 76 -6.83 35.27 12.61
N LEU A 77 -5.64 34.70 12.82
CA LEU A 77 -5.46 33.54 13.69
C LEU A 77 -5.38 33.98 15.15
N ASP A 78 -6.32 33.51 15.99
CA ASP A 78 -6.32 33.79 17.43
C ASP A 78 -5.00 33.32 18.08
N GLU A 79 -4.45 34.07 19.04
CA GLU A 79 -3.20 33.70 19.74
C GLU A 79 -3.26 32.31 20.39
N ASP A 80 -4.35 32.02 21.08
CA ASP A 80 -4.55 30.71 21.71
C ASP A 80 -4.58 29.58 20.68
N LEU A 81 -5.24 29.83 19.54
CA LEU A 81 -5.32 28.88 18.44
C LEU A 81 -3.96 28.69 17.75
N ARG A 82 -3.15 29.75 17.66
CA ARG A 82 -1.78 29.70 17.16
C ARG A 82 -0.90 28.85 18.08
N LEU A 83 -0.99 29.04 19.39
CA LEU A 83 -0.22 28.25 20.36
C LEU A 83 -0.58 26.75 20.28
N ASP A 84 -1.87 26.44 20.18
CA ASP A 84 -2.36 25.08 19.98
C ASP A 84 -1.90 24.48 18.64
N ALA A 85 -1.88 25.29 17.57
CA ALA A 85 -1.37 24.89 16.26
C ALA A 85 0.12 24.56 16.31
N VAL A 86 0.94 25.38 16.98
CA VAL A 86 2.37 25.12 17.17
C VAL A 86 2.58 23.76 17.85
N ASN A 87 1.81 23.44 18.89
CA ASN A 87 1.90 22.14 19.57
C ASN A 87 1.48 20.97 18.65
N LEU A 88 0.40 21.12 17.88
CA LEU A 88 -0.07 20.11 16.93
C LEU A 88 0.95 19.82 15.82
N LEU A 89 1.49 20.86 15.20
CA LEU A 89 2.39 20.76 14.05
C LEU A 89 3.79 20.33 14.48
N GLY A 90 4.27 20.80 15.64
CA GLY A 90 5.55 20.38 16.21
C GLY A 90 5.57 18.91 16.64
N ARG A 91 4.45 18.38 17.14
CA ARG A 91 4.36 16.98 17.57
C ARG A 91 4.09 16.00 16.44
N ASN A 92 3.41 16.44 15.38
CA ASN A 92 2.95 15.55 14.31
C ASN A 92 3.48 16.00 12.94
N PRO A 93 4.56 15.36 12.44
CA PRO A 93 5.14 15.69 11.14
C PRO A 93 4.16 15.55 9.98
N LEU A 94 3.22 14.60 10.05
CA LEU A 94 2.19 14.41 9.02
C LEU A 94 1.20 15.59 9.03
N SER A 95 0.81 16.07 10.21
CA SER A 95 -0.02 17.27 10.34
C SER A 95 0.68 18.50 9.75
N ALA A 96 1.98 18.68 10.04
CA ALA A 96 2.79 19.75 9.46
C ALA A 96 2.86 19.66 7.93
N GLN A 97 3.06 18.46 7.39
CA GLN A 97 3.09 18.22 5.94
C GLN A 97 1.77 18.57 5.27
N ILE A 98 0.65 18.06 5.82
CA ILE A 98 -0.69 18.36 5.31
C ILE A 98 -0.96 19.87 5.38
N PHE A 99 -0.64 20.50 6.52
CA PHE A 99 -0.87 21.93 6.74
C PHE A 99 -0.15 22.82 5.73
N VAL A 100 1.12 22.53 5.43
CA VAL A 100 1.87 23.29 4.43
C VAL A 100 1.30 23.09 3.03
N LEU A 101 0.88 21.87 2.69
CA LEU A 101 0.29 21.54 1.39
C LEU A 101 -1.08 22.20 1.16
N MET A 102 -1.79 22.54 2.22
CA MET A 102 -3.09 23.21 2.13
C MET A 102 -2.98 24.61 1.52
N SER A 103 -4.03 25.01 0.79
CA SER A 103 -4.16 26.38 0.31
C SER A 103 -4.38 27.36 1.48
N PRO A 104 -3.96 28.63 1.36
CA PRO A 104 -4.10 29.63 2.43
C PRO A 104 -5.52 29.71 3.00
N ASP A 105 -6.54 29.62 2.14
CA ASP A 105 -7.96 29.80 2.49
C ASP A 105 -8.52 28.69 3.41
N ILE A 106 -7.91 27.50 3.38
CA ILE A 106 -8.40 26.35 4.14
C ILE A 106 -7.58 26.07 5.40
N ARG A 107 -6.36 26.64 5.52
CA ARG A 107 -5.46 26.44 6.67
C ARG A 107 -6.11 26.79 8.00
N LYS A 108 -6.74 27.96 8.09
CA LYS A 108 -7.44 28.41 9.30
C LYS A 108 -8.61 27.48 9.67
N LYS A 109 -9.45 27.14 8.69
CA LYS A 109 -10.60 26.26 8.89
C LYS A 109 -10.17 24.86 9.35
N TRP A 110 -9.10 24.35 8.75
CA TRP A 110 -8.55 23.05 9.11
C TRP A 110 -7.97 23.04 10.53
N LEU A 111 -7.23 24.09 10.92
CA LEU A 111 -6.73 24.22 12.29
C LEU A 111 -7.87 24.23 13.30
N ILE A 112 -8.92 25.04 13.05
CA ILE A 112 -10.12 25.05 13.91
C ILE A 112 -10.76 23.66 13.99
N ALA A 113 -10.93 22.97 12.86
CA ALA A 113 -11.51 21.63 12.85
C ALA A 113 -10.65 20.60 13.60
N LYS A 114 -9.32 20.75 13.57
CA LYS A 114 -8.39 19.84 14.27
C LYS A 114 -8.26 20.12 15.76
N LEU A 115 -8.41 21.37 16.17
CA LEU A 115 -8.13 21.81 17.55
C LEU A 115 -9.43 22.00 18.37
N ARG A 116 -10.52 22.43 17.73
CA ARG A 116 -11.81 22.74 18.38
C ARG A 116 -12.93 21.76 18.03
N GLY A 117 -12.66 20.75 17.20
CA GLY A 117 -13.62 19.72 16.79
C GLY A 117 -13.65 18.47 17.68
N ASN A 118 -13.03 18.51 18.85
CA ASN A 118 -13.01 17.42 19.85
C ASN A 118 -14.01 17.69 20.98
#